data_AF-A0A3Q8VNT4-F1
#
_entry.id   AF-A0A3Q8VNT4-F1
#
_cell.length_a   1.000
_cell.length_b   1.000
_cell.length_c   1.000
_cell.angle_alpha   90.00
_cell.angle_beta   90.00
_cell.angle_gamma   90.00
#
_symmetry.space_group_name_H-M   'P 1'
#
loop_
_entity.id
_entity.type
_entity.pdbx_description
1 polymer ?
#
loop_
_entity_poly.entity_id
_entity_poly.type
_entity_poly.pdbx_seq_one_letter_code
_entity_poly.pdbx_strand_id
1 'polypeptide(L)' 'MTLALVGEKIDRNRFTGEKVENSTFFNCDFSGADLSGTEFIGCQFYDRESQKGCNFSRAMLKDAIFKSCD' A
#
# COMPACT_ATOMS: atom_id res chain seq x y z
N MET A 1 11.94 -7.69 0.42
CA MET A 1 11.79 -7.91 -1.04
C MET A 1 11.08 -6.69 -1.59
N THR A 2 11.59 -6.08 -2.66
CA THR A 2 11.01 -4.85 -3.23
C THR A 2 9.93 -5.23 -4.24
N LEU A 3 8.74 -4.64 -4.11
CA LEU A 3 7.61 -4.83 -5.01
C LEU A 3 7.42 -3.60 -5.91
N ALA A 4 6.97 -3.81 -7.13
CA ALA A 4 6.51 -2.77 -8.05
C ALA A 4 5.19 -3.22 -8.65
N LEU A 5 4.08 -2.72 -8.11
CA LEU A 5 2.72 -3.07 -8.55
C LEU A 5 2.07 -1.86 -9.21
N VAL A 6 1.36 -2.09 -10.31
CA VAL A 6 0.67 -1.03 -11.07
C VAL A 6 -0.74 -1.47 -11.42
N GLY A 7 -1.75 -0.71 -10.99
CA GLY A 7 -3.15 -0.96 -11.35
C GLY A 7 -3.77 -2.22 -10.73
N GLU A 8 -3.10 -2.87 -9.79
CA GLU A 8 -3.57 -4.11 -9.18
C GLU A 8 -4.61 -3.88 -8.08
N LYS A 9 -5.62 -4.75 -8.02
CA LYS A 9 -6.46 -4.93 -6.84
C LYS A 9 -5.69 -5.74 -5.80
N ILE A 10 -5.53 -5.19 -4.61
CA ILE A 10 -4.85 -5.88 -3.51
C ILE A 10 -5.87 -6.73 -2.76
N ASP A 11 -5.62 -8.03 -2.71
CA ASP A 11 -6.43 -8.98 -1.96
C ASP A 11 -6.45 -8.62 -0.48
N ARG A 12 -7.58 -8.95 0.17
CA ARG A 12 -7.87 -8.51 1.54
C ARG A 12 -6.70 -8.76 2.50
N ASN A 13 -6.09 -9.93 2.47
CA ASN A 13 -5.07 -10.31 3.44
C ASN A 13 -3.65 -10.34 2.88
N ARG A 14 -3.40 -9.72 1.71
CA ARG A 14 -2.12 -9.83 1.00
C ARG A 14 -0.93 -9.30 1.81
N PHE A 15 -1.15 -8.30 2.66
CA PHE A 15 -0.10 -7.63 3.43
C PHE A 15 -0.38 -7.55 4.94
N THR A 16 -1.40 -8.24 5.45
CA THR A 16 -1.79 -8.12 6.87
C THR A 16 -0.64 -8.52 7.79
N GLY A 17 -0.21 -7.61 8.67
CA GLY A 17 0.92 -7.83 9.58
C GLY A 17 2.31 -7.90 8.93
N GLU A 18 2.39 -7.68 7.61
CA GLU A 18 3.64 -7.77 6.87
C GLU A 18 4.46 -6.49 6.96
N LYS A 19 5.78 -6.61 6.76
CA LYS A 19 6.69 -5.49 6.62
C LYS A 19 7.12 -5.33 5.16
N VAL A 20 6.76 -4.20 4.57
CA VAL A 20 7.00 -3.86 3.16
C VAL A 20 7.94 -2.66 3.11
N GLU A 21 9.10 -2.85 2.48
CA GLU A 21 10.16 -1.84 2.41
C GLU A 21 10.47 -1.48 0.95
N ASN A 22 10.73 -0.19 0.70
CA ASN A 22 11.23 0.36 -0.57
C ASN A 22 10.45 -0.16 -1.79
N SER A 23 9.13 -0.19 -1.68
CA SER A 23 8.23 -0.74 -2.70
C SER A 23 7.33 0.32 -3.29
N THR A 24 6.90 0.12 -4.53
CA THR A 24 6.11 1.07 -5.29
C THR A 24 4.75 0.47 -5.62
N PHE A 25 3.70 1.22 -5.34
CA PHE A 25 2.31 0.88 -5.61
C PHE A 25 1.68 2.04 -6.37
N PHE A 26 1.50 1.90 -7.67
CA PHE A 26 0.94 2.96 -8.50
C PHE A 26 -0.46 2.60 -8.98
N ASN A 27 -1.42 3.49 -8.70
CA ASN A 27 -2.83 3.29 -9.08
C ASN A 27 -3.41 1.94 -8.58
N CYS A 28 -2.90 1.41 -7.46
CA CYS A 28 -3.39 0.16 -6.86
C CYS A 28 -4.65 0.40 -6.02
N ASP A 29 -5.49 -0.62 -5.92
CA ASP A 29 -6.72 -0.60 -5.13
C ASP A 29 -6.59 -1.46 -3.86
N PHE A 30 -6.31 -0.81 -2.74
CA PHE A 30 -6.31 -1.38 -1.39
C PHE A 30 -7.68 -1.29 -0.70
N SER A 31 -8.76 -0.94 -1.42
CA SER A 31 -10.06 -0.75 -0.78
C SER A 31 -10.56 -2.04 -0.11
N GLY A 32 -10.96 -1.93 1.15
CA GLY A 32 -11.37 -3.08 1.96
C GLY A 32 -10.25 -4.05 2.35
N ALA A 33 -8.98 -3.74 2.05
CA ALA A 33 -7.85 -4.57 2.47
C ALA A 33 -7.66 -4.52 3.98
N ASP A 34 -7.25 -5.65 4.56
CA ASP A 34 -6.75 -5.76 5.91
C ASP A 34 -5.25 -5.48 5.92
N LEU A 35 -4.89 -4.28 6.36
CA LEU A 35 -3.53 -3.81 6.54
C LEU A 35 -3.21 -3.67 8.04
N SER A 36 -3.93 -4.40 8.89
CA SER A 36 -3.73 -4.30 10.34
C SER A 36 -2.33 -4.79 10.71
N GLY A 37 -1.59 -3.98 11.45
CA GLY A 37 -0.19 -4.25 11.83
C GLY A 37 0.80 -4.22 10.66
N THR A 38 0.39 -3.82 9.45
CA THR A 38 1.29 -3.74 8.30
C THR A 38 2.23 -2.54 8.43
N GLU A 39 3.51 -2.73 8.14
CA GLU A 39 4.52 -1.67 8.12
C GLU A 39 4.97 -1.37 6.69
N PHE A 40 4.66 -0.17 6.18
CA PHE A 40 5.19 0.36 4.93
C PHE A 40 6.32 1.35 5.24
N ILE A 41 7.53 1.09 4.73
CA ILE A 41 8.71 1.92 4.97
C ILE A 41 9.37 2.29 3.66
N GLY A 42 9.45 3.59 3.36
CA GLY A 42 10.05 4.08 2.11
C GLY A 42 9.24 3.67 0.87
N CYS A 43 7.94 3.46 1.02
CA CYS A 43 7.06 3.05 -0.08
C CYS A 43 6.45 4.26 -0.78
N GLN A 44 6.15 4.09 -2.07
CA GLN A 44 5.49 5.11 -2.89
C GLN A 44 4.08 4.64 -3.26
N PHE A 45 3.09 5.49 -3.03
CA PHE A 45 1.67 5.24 -3.32
C PHE A 45 1.08 6.23 -4.32
N TYR A 46 1.79 7.32 -4.61
CA TYR A 46 1.39 8.34 -5.58
C TYR A 46 2.24 8.27 -6.85
N ASP A 47 1.58 8.03 -7.98
CA ASP A 47 2.19 8.12 -9.30
C ASP A 47 2.13 9.56 -9.82
N ARG A 48 3.29 10.20 -9.97
CA ARG A 48 3.44 11.57 -10.49
C ARG A 48 3.09 11.68 -11.97
N GLU A 49 3.29 10.62 -12.76
CA GLU A 49 3.04 10.65 -14.20
C GLU A 49 1.54 10.63 -14.49
N SER A 50 0.82 9.68 -13.88
CA SER A 50 -0.64 9.60 -14.03
C SER A 50 -1.42 10.54 -13.09
N GLN A 51 -0.73 11.20 -12.15
CA GLN A 51 -1.30 12.03 -11.09
C GLN A 51 -2.34 11.30 -10.23
N LYS A 52 -2.11 10.01 -9.99
CA LYS A 52 -3.04 9.14 -9.25
C LYS A 52 -2.39 8.55 -8.01
N GLY A 53 -3.15 8.57 -6.91
CA GLY A 53 -2.83 7.81 -5.71
C GLY A 53 -3.49 6.43 -5.71
N CYS A 54 -3.11 5.62 -4.72
CA CYS A 54 -3.77 4.36 -4.42
C CYS A 54 -5.11 4.57 -3.68
N ASN A 55 -6.04 3.63 -3.85
CA ASN A 55 -7.33 3.67 -3.15
C ASN A 55 -7.28 2.87 -1.85
N PHE A 56 -7.36 3.54 -0.69
CA PHE A 56 -7.43 2.90 0.64
C PHE A 56 -8.82 2.93 1.26
N SER A 57 -9.87 3.17 0.47
CA SER A 57 -11.25 3.30 0.99
C SER A 57 -11.67 2.05 1.76
N ARG A 58 -12.12 2.23 3.01
CA ARG A 58 -12.54 1.13 3.91
C ARG A 58 -11.45 0.08 4.22
N ALA A 59 -10.17 0.37 3.95
CA ALA A 59 -9.08 -0.48 4.42
C ALA A 59 -9.03 -0.49 5.95
N MET A 60 -8.69 -1.63 6.54
CA MET A 60 -8.43 -1.74 7.97
C MET A 60 -6.96 -1.41 8.22
N LEU A 61 -6.71 -0.30 8.91
CA LEU A 61 -5.37 0.26 9.15
C LEU A 61 -5.00 0.23 10.65
N LYS A 62 -5.62 -0.68 11.42
CA LYS A 62 -5.37 -0.76 12.86
C LYS A 62 -3.90 -1.12 13.08
N ASP A 63 -3.18 -0.31 13.85
CA ASP A 63 -1.75 -0.50 14.15
C ASP A 63 -0.85 -0.51 12.89
N ALA A 64 -1.35 -0.01 11.74
CA ALA A 64 -0.56 0.11 10.52
C ALA A 64 0.45 1.26 10.64
N ILE A 65 1.64 1.09 10.06
CA ILE A 65 2.72 2.08 10.09
C ILE A 65 3.07 2.49 8.65
N PHE A 66 3.13 3.80 8.41
CA PHE A 66 3.64 4.38 7.17
C PHE A 66 4.80 5.30 7.54
N LYS A 67 6.03 4.91 7.23
CA LYS A 67 7.24 5.65 7.57
C LYS A 67 7.99 6.04 6.31
N SER A 68 8.22 7.35 6.14
CA SER A 68 8.91 7.89 4.98
C SER A 68 8.26 7.51 3.64
N CYS A 69 6.92 7.44 3.62
CA CYS A 69 6.11 7.27 2.41
C CYS A 69 5.68 8.65 1.85
N ASP A 70 5.19 8.67 0.61
CA ASP A 70 4.64 9.87 -0.05
C ASP A 70 3.14 10.12 0.18
#